data_AF-T0YIX8-F1
#
_entry.id   AF-T0YIX8-F1
#
_cell.length_a   1.000
_cell.length_b   1.000
_cell.length_c   1.000
_cell.angle_alpha   90.00
_cell.angle_beta   90.00
_cell.angle_gamma   90.00
#
_symmetry.space_group_name_H-M   'P 1'
#
loop_
_entity.id
_entity.type
_entity.pdbx_description
1 polymer ?
#
loop_
_entity_poly.entity_id
_entity_poly.type
_entity_poly.pdbx_seq_one_letter_code
_entity_poly.pdbx_strand_id
1 'polypeptide(L)'
;MKVRWYSQNLEGILDSKPKEEAKEILNDVERITDMGEILFSYGDFLENNRNLEPSSFSEDWWKHLAKREGVPEELMHPPTVAAAFRLAREFMIPLHPKYNLFWHDLTQAEILYLMKTVKESTSEGTFPMIRRRDDLVEILIKLGYEFVISDSHIRLLNEDIISETFRIHDNITLPEETDPLKLIGIISGIEIKAKAPTRIGARMGRPEKAGDRKMKPKVHMLFPLENLGEARRLLSNALKNSSGSYEAEFLARRCSGCNSEVPVPTCPYCGSHTEETDTKKRSVDIKSLLDSALKKLSIDPDKMPPVKGVKKLISRRRVAEPLEKVF
;
A
#
# COMPACT_ATOMS: atom_id res chain seq x y z
N MET A 1 7.87 -2.12 -6.74
CA MET A 1 6.85 -2.73 -7.61
C MET A 1 7.14 -2.25 -9.01
N LYS A 2 7.44 -3.17 -9.93
CA LYS A 2 7.79 -2.84 -11.31
C LYS A 2 6.55 -2.94 -12.20
N VAL A 3 5.90 -1.83 -12.50
CA VAL A 3 4.69 -1.82 -13.34
C VAL A 3 5.11 -1.69 -14.80
N ARG A 4 4.60 -2.58 -15.66
CA ARG A 4 4.78 -2.46 -17.10
C ARG A 4 3.54 -1.83 -17.70
N TRP A 5 3.76 -0.87 -18.58
CA TRP A 5 2.71 -0.11 -19.23
C TRP A 5 3.05 0.00 -20.71
N TYR A 6 2.04 0.32 -21.50
CA TYR A 6 2.12 0.51 -22.94
C TYR A 6 1.48 1.86 -23.28
N SER A 7 2.12 2.59 -24.17
CA SER A 7 1.61 3.81 -24.78
C SER A 7 2.16 3.93 -26.19
N GLN A 8 1.27 4.21 -27.14
CA GLN A 8 1.69 4.58 -28.49
C GLN A 8 2.32 5.98 -28.53
N ASN A 9 1.99 6.88 -27.60
CA ASN A 9 2.44 8.28 -27.60
C ASN A 9 3.81 8.47 -26.92
N LEU A 10 4.17 7.60 -25.98
CA LEU A 10 5.48 7.62 -25.30
C LEU A 10 6.46 6.58 -25.85
N GLU A 11 6.18 6.02 -27.03
CA GLU A 11 7.14 5.18 -27.73
C GLU A 11 7.61 3.98 -26.87
N GLY A 12 6.73 3.26 -26.16
CA GLY A 12 7.09 1.90 -25.68
C GLY A 12 6.77 1.44 -24.27
N ILE A 13 7.09 0.16 -24.03
CA ILE A 13 7.03 -0.49 -22.71
C ILE A 13 8.33 -0.20 -21.96
N LEU A 14 8.21 0.46 -20.81
CA LEU A 14 9.32 0.70 -19.90
C LEU A 14 9.05 0.00 -18.56
N ASP A 15 10.02 -0.81 -18.11
CA ASP A 15 10.08 -1.30 -16.74
C ASP A 15 9.99 -0.10 -15.78
N SER A 16 9.11 -0.14 -14.78
CA SER A 16 8.86 1.08 -14.00
C SER A 16 10.13 1.55 -13.29
N LYS A 17 10.46 2.80 -13.55
CA LYS A 17 11.52 3.59 -12.94
C LYS A 17 11.08 4.15 -11.57
N PRO A 18 11.94 4.89 -10.83
CA PRO A 18 11.61 5.45 -9.52
C PRO A 18 10.27 6.20 -9.51
N LYS A 19 9.67 6.34 -8.33
CA LYS A 19 8.33 6.90 -8.10
C LYS A 19 8.10 8.23 -8.83
N GLU A 20 9.15 9.01 -8.98
CA GLU A 20 9.20 10.32 -9.62
C GLU A 20 8.92 10.21 -11.12
N GLU A 21 9.64 9.35 -11.83
CA GLU A 21 9.45 9.13 -13.28
C GLU A 21 8.06 8.55 -13.58
N ALA A 22 7.54 7.67 -12.72
CA ALA A 22 6.20 7.10 -12.87
C ALA A 22 5.07 8.14 -12.82
N LYS A 23 5.27 9.28 -12.15
CA LYS A 23 4.28 10.36 -12.12
C LYS A 23 4.26 11.17 -13.40
N GLU A 24 5.41 11.35 -14.04
CA GLU A 24 5.55 12.17 -15.24
C GLU A 24 4.83 11.53 -16.42
N ILE A 25 4.90 10.20 -16.53
CA ILE A 25 4.30 9.43 -17.62
C ILE A 25 2.82 9.07 -17.40
N LEU A 26 2.26 9.35 -16.22
CA LEU A 26 0.95 8.83 -15.80
C LEU A 26 -0.18 9.18 -16.78
N ASN A 27 -0.16 10.38 -17.34
CA ASN A 27 -1.20 10.86 -18.26
C ASN A 27 -1.10 10.24 -19.65
N ASP A 28 0.04 9.64 -19.98
CA ASP A 28 0.31 9.08 -21.29
C ASP A 28 0.19 7.55 -21.32
N VAL A 29 0.02 6.90 -20.15
CA VAL A 29 -0.19 5.45 -20.06
C VAL A 29 -1.54 5.08 -20.70
N GLU A 30 -1.50 4.29 -21.78
CA GLU A 30 -2.69 3.77 -22.45
C GLU A 30 -3.18 2.47 -21.80
N ARG A 31 -2.25 1.58 -21.45
CA ARG A 31 -2.56 0.25 -20.89
C ARG A 31 -1.51 -0.17 -19.86
N ILE A 32 -1.95 -0.68 -18.71
CA ILE A 32 -1.08 -1.43 -17.80
C ILE A 32 -1.05 -2.89 -18.25
N THR A 33 0.15 -3.41 -18.54
CA THR A 33 0.35 -4.76 -19.07
C THR A 33 0.82 -5.74 -17.99
N ASP A 34 1.50 -5.25 -16.96
CA ASP A 34 1.88 -6.03 -15.78
C ASP A 34 1.86 -5.14 -14.53
N MET A 35 1.26 -5.62 -13.44
CA MET A 35 1.15 -4.88 -12.17
C MET A 35 2.44 -4.98 -11.32
N GLY A 36 3.41 -5.77 -11.74
CA GLY A 36 4.61 -6.07 -11.01
C GLY A 36 4.44 -7.13 -9.93
N GLU A 37 5.46 -7.24 -9.10
CA GLU A 37 5.56 -8.25 -8.06
C GLU A 37 4.97 -7.78 -6.73
N ILE A 38 4.36 -8.72 -6.02
CA ILE A 38 3.91 -8.57 -4.64
C ILE A 38 4.58 -9.64 -3.79
N LEU A 39 5.18 -9.24 -2.67
CA LEU A 39 5.85 -10.15 -1.76
C LEU A 39 4.83 -10.75 -0.78
N PHE A 40 4.73 -12.07 -0.76
CA PHE A 40 3.98 -12.80 0.25
C PHE A 40 4.95 -13.48 1.21
N SER A 41 4.61 -13.47 2.50
CA SER A 41 5.37 -14.22 3.48
C SER A 41 4.98 -15.69 3.42
N TYR A 42 5.91 -16.59 3.75
CA TYR A 42 5.59 -18.00 3.94
C TYR A 42 4.53 -18.19 5.06
N GLY A 43 4.56 -17.32 6.08
CA GLY A 43 3.58 -17.32 7.17
C GLY A 43 2.15 -17.15 6.68
N ASP A 44 1.90 -16.36 5.64
CA ASP A 44 0.58 -16.16 5.06
C ASP A 44 0.00 -17.48 4.50
N PHE A 45 0.83 -18.33 3.89
CA PHE A 45 0.40 -19.64 3.40
C PHE A 45 0.13 -20.61 4.55
N LEU A 46 1.02 -20.61 5.55
CA LEU A 46 0.90 -21.50 6.71
C LEU A 46 -0.33 -21.18 7.55
N GLU A 47 -0.57 -19.90 7.86
CA GLU A 47 -1.71 -19.45 8.67
C GLU A 47 -3.05 -19.78 7.97
N ASN A 48 -3.11 -19.57 6.66
CA ASN A 48 -4.32 -19.81 5.89
C ASN A 48 -4.46 -21.28 5.42
N ASN A 49 -3.54 -22.16 5.79
CA ASN A 49 -3.46 -23.55 5.34
C ASN A 49 -3.62 -23.69 3.81
N ARG A 50 -2.91 -22.83 3.07
CA ARG A 50 -2.91 -22.83 1.60
C ARG A 50 -1.70 -23.60 1.08
N ASN A 51 -1.90 -24.35 0.01
CA ASN A 51 -0.79 -24.97 -0.71
C ASN A 51 0.16 -23.89 -1.24
N LEU A 52 1.45 -24.21 -1.23
CA LEU A 52 2.45 -23.38 -1.87
C LEU A 52 2.24 -23.45 -3.39
N GLU A 53 2.13 -22.30 -4.00
CA GLU A 53 2.13 -22.16 -5.46
C GLU A 53 3.56 -22.04 -5.98
N PRO A 54 3.82 -22.38 -7.25
CA PRO A 54 5.13 -22.18 -7.87
C PRO A 54 5.60 -20.72 -7.70
N SER A 55 6.78 -20.54 -7.11
CA SER A 55 7.36 -19.21 -6.91
C SER A 55 7.90 -18.64 -8.22
N SER A 56 7.91 -17.31 -8.34
CA SER A 56 8.67 -16.63 -9.39
C SER A 56 10.16 -16.94 -9.24
N PHE A 57 10.86 -17.01 -10.37
CA PHE A 57 12.31 -17.20 -10.35
C PHE A 57 13.01 -15.90 -9.93
N SER A 58 13.24 -15.74 -8.62
CA SER A 58 13.77 -14.53 -8.01
C SER A 58 15.31 -14.46 -8.03
N GLU A 59 15.86 -13.26 -7.86
CA GLU A 59 17.31 -13.08 -7.77
C GLU A 59 17.93 -13.85 -6.60
N ASP A 60 17.25 -13.93 -5.46
CA ASP A 60 17.74 -14.68 -4.29
C ASP A 60 17.77 -16.18 -4.56
N TRP A 61 16.77 -16.72 -5.27
CA TRP A 61 16.79 -18.11 -5.71
C TRP A 61 17.95 -18.35 -6.69
N TRP A 62 18.13 -17.46 -7.67
CA TRP A 62 19.25 -17.56 -8.61
C TRP A 62 20.60 -17.51 -7.90
N LYS A 63 20.83 -16.58 -6.96
CA LYS A 63 22.08 -16.48 -6.18
C LYS A 63 22.36 -17.75 -5.39
N HIS A 64 21.32 -18.36 -4.81
CA HIS A 64 21.47 -19.63 -4.11
C HIS A 64 21.95 -20.75 -5.04
N LEU A 65 21.41 -20.83 -6.26
CA LEU A 65 21.87 -21.79 -7.27
C LEU A 65 23.30 -21.47 -7.74
N ALA A 66 23.58 -20.21 -8.06
CA ALA A 66 24.91 -19.76 -8.50
C ALA A 66 25.99 -20.10 -7.46
N LYS A 67 25.72 -19.85 -6.18
CA LYS A 67 26.62 -20.20 -5.08
C LYS A 67 26.85 -21.71 -4.96
N ARG A 68 25.81 -22.51 -5.17
CA ARG A 68 25.89 -23.98 -5.14
C ARG A 68 26.77 -24.52 -6.27
N GLU A 69 26.68 -23.95 -7.47
CA GLU A 69 27.49 -24.34 -8.63
C GLU A 69 28.88 -23.65 -8.67
N GLY A 70 29.25 -22.89 -7.64
CA GLY A 70 30.59 -22.33 -7.48
C GLY A 70 30.87 -21.03 -8.26
N VAL A 71 29.83 -20.29 -8.64
CA VAL A 71 30.00 -18.95 -9.21
C VAL A 71 30.63 -18.01 -8.16
N PRO A 72 31.69 -17.26 -8.50
CA PRO A 72 32.25 -16.24 -7.60
C PRO A 72 31.24 -15.14 -7.26
N GLU A 73 31.22 -14.68 -6.01
CA GLU A 73 30.25 -13.68 -5.51
C GLU A 73 30.30 -12.38 -6.31
N GLU A 74 31.48 -11.96 -6.78
CA GLU A 74 31.67 -10.75 -7.60
C GLU A 74 30.96 -10.85 -8.95
N LEU A 75 30.72 -12.06 -9.43
CA LEU A 75 30.06 -12.35 -10.71
C LEU A 75 28.56 -12.61 -10.54
N MET A 76 28.05 -12.73 -9.31
CA MET A 76 26.62 -12.94 -9.04
C MET A 76 25.74 -11.71 -9.29
N HIS A 77 26.36 -10.58 -9.66
CA HIS A 77 25.68 -9.38 -10.10
C HIS A 77 26.12 -9.03 -11.53
N PRO A 78 25.71 -9.84 -12.54
CA PRO A 78 26.15 -9.60 -13.90
C PRO A 78 25.72 -8.20 -14.36
N PRO A 79 26.67 -7.32 -14.76
CA PRO A 79 26.35 -5.96 -15.16
C PRO A 79 25.70 -5.89 -16.54
N THR A 80 25.97 -6.89 -17.40
CA THR A 80 25.55 -6.94 -18.79
C THR A 80 24.82 -8.24 -19.13
N VAL A 81 24.01 -8.19 -20.19
CA VAL A 81 23.31 -9.37 -20.74
C VAL A 81 24.31 -10.45 -21.13
N ALA A 82 25.35 -10.09 -21.88
CA ALA A 82 26.40 -11.01 -22.31
C ALA A 82 27.08 -11.72 -21.13
N ALA A 83 27.33 -11.02 -20.01
CA ALA A 83 27.87 -11.64 -18.80
C ALA A 83 26.91 -12.67 -18.19
N ALA A 84 25.61 -12.37 -18.14
CA ALA A 84 24.61 -13.29 -17.61
C ALA A 84 24.48 -14.57 -18.47
N PHE A 85 24.47 -14.44 -19.80
CA PHE A 85 24.46 -15.59 -20.71
C PHE A 85 25.74 -16.42 -20.62
N ARG A 86 26.90 -15.78 -20.53
CA ARG A 86 28.18 -16.47 -20.33
C ARG A 86 28.17 -17.30 -19.05
N LEU A 87 27.76 -16.72 -17.93
CA LEU A 87 27.67 -17.43 -16.64
C LEU A 87 26.72 -18.62 -16.71
N ALA A 88 25.56 -18.45 -17.35
CA ALA A 88 24.61 -19.53 -17.54
C ALA A 88 25.19 -20.72 -18.31
N ARG A 89 25.99 -20.45 -19.36
CA ARG A 89 26.66 -21.48 -20.17
C ARG A 89 27.82 -22.13 -19.41
N GLU A 90 28.69 -21.34 -18.78
CA GLU A 90 29.92 -21.81 -18.12
C GLU A 90 29.62 -22.65 -16.87
N PHE A 91 28.65 -22.20 -16.05
CA PHE A 91 28.34 -22.82 -14.76
C PHE A 91 27.08 -23.70 -14.82
N MET A 92 26.46 -23.85 -16.01
CA MET A 92 25.22 -24.63 -16.21
C MET A 92 24.11 -24.23 -15.24
N ILE A 93 23.97 -22.93 -14.98
CA ILE A 93 22.91 -22.35 -14.16
C ILE A 93 21.85 -21.69 -15.04
N PRO A 94 20.61 -21.50 -14.55
CA PRO A 94 19.61 -20.77 -15.29
C PRO A 94 20.01 -19.32 -15.59
N LEU A 95 19.43 -18.73 -16.64
CA LEU A 95 19.59 -17.31 -16.95
C LEU A 95 19.19 -16.43 -15.76
N HIS A 96 19.99 -15.40 -15.46
CA HIS A 96 19.71 -14.46 -14.37
C HIS A 96 18.33 -13.78 -14.53
N PRO A 97 17.46 -13.76 -13.48
CA PRO A 97 16.07 -13.27 -13.55
C PRO A 97 15.87 -11.87 -14.13
N LYS A 98 16.83 -10.97 -13.88
CA LYS A 98 16.87 -9.61 -14.42
C LYS A 98 16.77 -9.57 -15.95
N TYR A 99 17.44 -10.49 -16.64
CA TYR A 99 17.49 -10.56 -18.10
C TYR A 99 16.52 -11.61 -18.67
N ASN A 100 15.71 -12.22 -17.80
CA ASN A 100 14.68 -13.16 -18.20
C ASN A 100 13.37 -12.45 -18.55
N LEU A 101 12.58 -13.06 -19.41
CA LEU A 101 11.31 -12.55 -19.94
C LEU A 101 10.18 -13.54 -19.65
N PHE A 102 8.95 -13.17 -19.98
CA PHE A 102 7.76 -13.99 -19.77
C PHE A 102 7.57 -15.05 -20.87
N TRP A 103 8.61 -15.84 -21.14
CA TRP A 103 8.60 -16.85 -22.19
C TRP A 103 7.49 -17.90 -22.03
N HIS A 104 7.10 -18.19 -20.78
CA HIS A 104 6.03 -19.15 -20.47
C HIS A 104 4.62 -18.66 -20.83
N ASP A 105 4.44 -17.37 -21.18
CA ASP A 105 3.16 -16.82 -21.62
C ASP A 105 2.98 -16.83 -23.15
N LEU A 106 4.05 -17.14 -23.89
CA LEU A 106 3.99 -17.30 -25.34
C LEU A 106 3.74 -18.74 -25.73
N THR A 107 3.10 -18.93 -26.87
CA THR A 107 2.99 -20.23 -27.54
C THR A 107 4.25 -20.54 -28.37
N GLN A 108 4.47 -21.81 -28.70
CA GLN A 108 5.52 -22.23 -29.64
C GLN A 108 5.45 -21.44 -30.97
N ALA A 109 4.26 -21.27 -31.53
CA ALA A 109 4.07 -20.56 -32.80
C ALA A 109 4.49 -19.08 -32.71
N GLU A 110 4.14 -18.41 -31.61
CA GLU A 110 4.54 -17.01 -31.36
C GLU A 110 6.06 -16.89 -31.20
N ILE A 111 6.71 -17.81 -30.48
CA ILE A 111 8.17 -17.83 -30.29
C ILE A 111 8.88 -17.99 -31.64
N LEU A 112 8.48 -18.99 -32.44
CA LEU A 112 9.09 -19.26 -33.75
C LEU A 112 8.87 -18.12 -34.73
N TYR A 113 7.69 -17.49 -34.71
CA TYR A 113 7.38 -16.33 -35.54
C TYR A 113 8.24 -15.11 -35.17
N LEU A 114 8.39 -14.84 -33.86
CA LEU A 114 9.27 -13.77 -33.37
C LEU A 114 10.72 -14.04 -33.76
N MET A 115 11.22 -15.27 -33.53
CA MET A 115 12.58 -15.68 -33.90
C MET A 115 12.85 -15.51 -35.40
N LYS A 116 11.92 -15.95 -36.25
CA LYS A 116 12.01 -15.79 -37.70
C LYS A 116 12.10 -14.32 -38.10
N THR A 117 11.21 -13.49 -37.56
CA THR A 117 11.17 -12.04 -37.86
C THR A 117 12.49 -11.35 -37.47
N VAL A 118 13.06 -11.71 -36.31
CA VAL A 118 14.35 -11.17 -35.85
C VAL A 118 15.51 -11.63 -36.73
N LYS A 119 15.53 -12.90 -37.16
CA LYS A 119 16.57 -13.41 -38.05
C LYS A 119 16.49 -12.81 -39.46
N GLU A 120 15.28 -12.58 -39.96
CA GLU A 120 15.05 -11.87 -41.23
C GLU A 120 15.59 -10.45 -41.17
N SER A 121 15.22 -9.66 -40.15
CA SER A 121 15.73 -8.28 -40.00
C SER A 121 17.23 -8.21 -39.76
N THR A 122 17.81 -9.21 -39.09
CA THR A 122 19.28 -9.33 -38.95
C THR A 122 19.93 -9.54 -40.32
N SER A 123 19.36 -10.41 -41.15
CA SER A 123 19.87 -10.72 -42.49
C SER A 123 19.73 -9.53 -43.45
N GLU A 124 18.67 -8.73 -43.30
CA GLU A 124 18.45 -7.47 -44.03
C GLU A 124 19.30 -6.31 -43.52
N GLY A 125 20.01 -6.46 -42.38
CA GLY A 125 20.82 -5.41 -41.77
C GLY A 125 19.99 -4.30 -41.10
N THR A 126 18.72 -4.54 -40.80
CA THR A 126 17.79 -3.56 -40.20
C THR A 126 17.63 -3.74 -38.68
N PHE A 127 18.04 -4.88 -38.13
CA PHE A 127 18.00 -5.15 -36.69
C PHE A 127 18.79 -4.09 -35.87
N PRO A 128 18.26 -3.56 -34.73
CA PRO A 128 17.09 -4.00 -33.95
C PRO A 128 15.74 -3.39 -34.38
N MET A 129 15.66 -2.82 -35.58
CA MET A 129 14.39 -2.35 -36.15
C MET A 129 13.71 -3.48 -36.91
N ILE A 130 12.45 -3.75 -36.59
CA ILE A 130 11.60 -4.71 -37.29
C ILE A 130 10.39 -3.99 -37.88
N ARG A 131 9.84 -4.51 -38.99
CA ARG A 131 8.63 -3.95 -39.58
C ARG A 131 7.48 -4.04 -38.59
N ARG A 132 6.75 -2.93 -38.41
CA ARG A 132 5.59 -2.89 -37.53
C ARG A 132 4.49 -3.82 -38.04
N ARG A 133 3.99 -4.66 -37.15
CA ARG A 133 2.78 -5.47 -37.31
C ARG A 133 2.10 -5.59 -35.94
N ASP A 134 0.78 -5.51 -35.90
CA ASP A 134 0.04 -5.44 -34.63
C ASP A 134 0.11 -6.75 -33.83
N ASP A 135 0.23 -7.89 -34.51
CA ASP A 135 0.48 -9.20 -33.90
C ASP A 135 1.81 -9.25 -33.14
N LEU A 136 2.88 -8.68 -33.71
CA LEU A 136 4.19 -8.58 -33.06
C LEU A 136 4.13 -7.69 -31.82
N VAL A 137 3.36 -6.60 -31.85
CA VAL A 137 3.19 -5.72 -30.67
C VAL A 137 2.57 -6.50 -29.51
N GLU A 138 1.51 -7.26 -29.75
CA GLU A 138 0.89 -8.09 -28.69
C GLU A 138 1.82 -9.20 -28.19
N ILE A 139 2.62 -9.82 -29.07
CA ILE A 139 3.63 -10.82 -28.66
C ILE A 139 4.68 -10.17 -27.75
N LEU A 140 5.20 -9.00 -28.12
CA LEU A 140 6.19 -8.29 -27.30
C LEU A 140 5.60 -7.82 -25.96
N ILE A 141 4.32 -7.41 -25.94
CA ILE A 141 3.58 -7.09 -24.71
C ILE A 141 3.49 -8.32 -23.81
N LYS A 142 3.06 -9.48 -24.33
CA LYS A 142 2.96 -10.74 -23.55
C LYS A 142 4.31 -11.19 -23.01
N LEU A 143 5.35 -11.15 -23.86
CA LEU A 143 6.73 -11.45 -23.48
C LEU A 143 7.24 -10.47 -22.42
N GLY A 144 6.63 -9.28 -22.36
CA GLY A 144 7.03 -8.17 -21.52
C GLY A 144 8.42 -7.67 -21.93
N TYR A 145 8.62 -7.53 -23.22
CA TYR A 145 9.81 -7.00 -23.83
C TYR A 145 9.70 -5.49 -23.99
N GLU A 146 10.81 -4.76 -23.83
CA GLU A 146 10.83 -3.31 -24.01
C GLU A 146 11.06 -2.96 -25.48
N PHE A 147 10.21 -2.11 -26.05
CA PHE A 147 10.31 -1.70 -27.45
C PHE A 147 9.72 -0.32 -27.65
N VAL A 148 10.17 0.38 -28.70
CA VAL A 148 9.65 1.66 -29.18
C VAL A 148 8.90 1.44 -30.50
N ILE A 149 7.72 2.06 -30.67
CA ILE A 149 6.95 2.00 -31.92
C ILE A 149 7.05 3.34 -32.66
N SER A 150 7.25 3.26 -33.97
CA SER A 150 7.02 4.37 -34.92
C SER A 150 5.92 3.99 -35.92
N ASP A 151 5.60 4.88 -36.86
CA ASP A 151 4.56 4.65 -37.87
C ASP A 151 4.76 3.35 -38.68
N SER A 152 6.01 2.97 -38.94
CA SER A 152 6.35 1.85 -39.84
C SER A 152 7.20 0.75 -39.21
N HIS A 153 7.84 1.01 -38.07
CA HIS A 153 8.80 0.10 -37.46
C HIS A 153 8.61 -0.01 -35.94
N ILE A 154 9.03 -1.15 -35.40
CA ILE A 154 9.21 -1.39 -33.97
C ILE A 154 10.73 -1.48 -33.75
N ARG A 155 11.27 -0.66 -32.84
CA ARG A 155 12.65 -0.74 -32.39
C ARG A 155 12.68 -1.53 -31.08
N LEU A 156 13.34 -2.68 -31.10
CA LEU A 156 13.57 -3.48 -29.90
C LEU A 156 14.59 -2.75 -29.00
N LEU A 157 14.28 -2.58 -27.72
CA LEU A 157 15.23 -2.07 -26.72
C LEU A 157 15.97 -3.25 -26.09
N ASN A 158 17.20 -3.04 -25.60
CA ASN A 158 18.04 -4.11 -25.03
C ASN A 158 18.18 -5.33 -25.96
N GLU A 159 18.49 -5.07 -27.23
CA GLU A 159 18.56 -6.04 -28.31
C GLU A 159 19.43 -7.26 -28.01
N ASP A 160 20.43 -7.10 -27.14
CA ASP A 160 21.31 -8.15 -26.64
C ASP A 160 20.54 -9.34 -26.03
N ILE A 161 19.40 -9.09 -25.37
CA ILE A 161 18.60 -10.15 -24.74
C ILE A 161 18.04 -11.07 -25.82
N ILE A 162 17.45 -10.51 -26.86
CA ILE A 162 16.83 -11.26 -27.95
C ILE A 162 17.89 -11.88 -28.87
N SER A 163 18.98 -11.16 -29.14
CA SER A 163 20.06 -11.66 -29.98
C SER A 163 20.76 -12.87 -29.37
N GLU A 164 21.05 -12.84 -28.06
CA GLU A 164 21.63 -13.96 -27.32
C GLU A 164 20.62 -15.10 -27.14
N THR A 165 19.36 -14.79 -26.85
CA THR A 165 18.33 -15.84 -26.65
C THR A 165 18.08 -16.62 -27.94
N PHE A 166 17.94 -15.94 -29.08
CA PHE A 166 17.68 -16.61 -30.37
C PHE A 166 18.95 -17.05 -31.09
N ARG A 167 20.13 -16.75 -30.54
CA ARG A 167 21.45 -16.98 -31.15
C ARG A 167 21.41 -16.63 -32.64
N ILE A 168 21.14 -15.36 -32.92
CA ILE A 168 20.75 -14.89 -34.26
C ILE A 168 21.78 -15.20 -35.37
N HIS A 169 23.05 -15.37 -35.00
CA HIS A 169 24.15 -15.72 -35.89
C HIS A 169 24.34 -17.24 -36.09
N ASP A 170 23.62 -18.07 -35.33
CA ASP A 170 23.78 -19.51 -35.33
C ASP A 170 22.70 -20.20 -36.17
N ASN A 171 23.11 -21.23 -36.91
CA ASN A 171 22.20 -22.14 -37.60
C ASN A 171 21.67 -23.17 -36.60
N ILE A 172 20.53 -22.86 -36.00
CA ILE A 172 19.84 -23.69 -35.02
C ILE A 172 18.84 -24.59 -35.74
N THR A 173 18.93 -25.90 -35.52
CA THR A 173 17.86 -26.84 -35.89
C THR A 173 16.67 -26.62 -34.97
N LEU A 174 15.52 -26.27 -35.53
CA LEU A 174 14.31 -26.05 -34.74
C LEU A 174 13.83 -27.38 -34.15
N PRO A 175 13.69 -27.48 -32.82
CA PRO A 175 13.21 -28.70 -32.19
C PRO A 175 11.69 -28.85 -32.34
N GLU A 176 11.20 -30.08 -32.39
CA GLU A 176 9.79 -30.40 -32.19
C GLU A 176 9.47 -30.40 -30.68
N GLU A 177 9.32 -29.22 -30.08
CA GLU A 177 8.95 -29.06 -28.67
C GLU A 177 7.82 -28.05 -28.52
N THR A 178 6.76 -28.46 -27.82
CA THR A 178 5.54 -27.67 -27.60
C THR A 178 5.61 -26.80 -26.35
N ASP A 179 6.40 -27.20 -25.35
CA ASP A 179 6.56 -26.43 -24.12
C ASP A 179 7.43 -25.19 -24.38
N PRO A 180 6.91 -23.96 -24.13
CA PRO A 180 7.62 -22.73 -24.46
C PRO A 180 8.97 -22.57 -23.75
N LEU A 181 9.08 -23.02 -22.49
CA LEU A 181 10.31 -22.89 -21.70
C LEU A 181 11.39 -23.86 -22.15
N LYS A 182 11.03 -25.11 -22.44
CA LYS A 182 11.95 -26.08 -23.02
C LYS A 182 12.40 -25.65 -24.41
N LEU A 183 11.47 -25.19 -25.25
CA LEU A 183 11.76 -24.69 -26.59
C LEU A 183 12.78 -23.56 -26.54
N ILE A 184 12.55 -22.53 -25.72
CA ILE A 184 13.47 -21.40 -25.62
C ILE A 184 14.80 -21.80 -24.98
N GLY A 185 14.81 -22.77 -24.06
CA GLY A 185 16.04 -23.32 -23.48
C GLY A 185 16.91 -24.03 -24.54
N ILE A 186 16.29 -24.81 -25.43
CA ILE A 186 17.00 -25.45 -26.55
C ILE A 186 17.53 -24.40 -27.53
N ILE A 187 16.71 -23.41 -27.89
CA ILE A 187 17.10 -22.34 -28.82
C ILE A 187 18.27 -21.53 -28.26
N SER A 188 18.20 -21.12 -26.99
CA SER A 188 19.22 -20.29 -26.34
C SER A 188 20.47 -21.06 -25.92
N GLY A 189 20.38 -22.39 -25.81
CA GLY A 189 21.46 -23.25 -25.32
C GLY A 189 21.72 -23.12 -23.81
N ILE A 190 20.78 -22.55 -23.05
CA ILE A 190 20.85 -22.38 -21.60
C ILE A 190 19.50 -22.70 -20.95
N GLU A 191 19.50 -22.97 -19.65
CA GLU A 191 18.24 -23.15 -18.92
C GLU A 191 17.54 -21.79 -18.69
N ILE A 192 16.26 -21.71 -19.04
CA ILE A 192 15.41 -20.53 -18.77
C ILE A 192 14.24 -20.98 -17.88
N LYS A 193 14.11 -20.35 -16.70
CA LYS A 193 13.02 -20.62 -15.75
C LYS A 193 11.82 -19.73 -16.03
N ALA A 194 10.63 -20.17 -15.59
CA ALA A 194 9.43 -19.34 -15.60
C ALA A 194 9.63 -18.09 -14.71
N LYS A 195 9.45 -16.90 -15.27
CA LYS A 195 9.65 -15.65 -14.52
C LYS A 195 8.50 -15.39 -13.55
N ALA A 196 7.26 -15.60 -13.98
CA ALA A 196 6.05 -15.37 -13.18
C ALA A 196 5.00 -16.47 -13.42
N PRO A 197 5.26 -17.70 -12.94
CA PRO A 197 4.36 -18.85 -13.15
C PRO A 197 3.02 -18.71 -12.42
N THR A 198 2.98 -17.94 -11.33
CA THR A 198 1.79 -17.72 -10.50
C THR A 198 1.38 -16.25 -10.55
N ARG A 199 0.09 -15.99 -10.78
CA ARG A 199 -0.51 -14.64 -10.77
C ARG A 199 -1.61 -14.56 -9.73
N ILE A 200 -1.62 -13.47 -8.97
CA ILE A 200 -2.59 -13.25 -7.90
C ILE A 200 -3.41 -12.00 -8.24
N GLY A 201 -4.73 -12.15 -8.23
CA GLY A 201 -5.66 -11.03 -8.33
C GLY A 201 -5.80 -10.32 -6.99
N ALA A 202 -5.84 -8.99 -7.03
CA ALA A 202 -6.14 -8.17 -5.86
C ALA A 202 -7.29 -7.21 -6.18
N ARG A 203 -8.08 -6.88 -5.15
CA ARG A 203 -9.06 -5.81 -5.20
C ARG A 203 -8.76 -4.81 -4.10
N MET A 204 -9.00 -3.52 -4.37
CA MET A 204 -8.84 -2.51 -3.34
C MET A 204 -9.77 -2.84 -2.17
N GLY A 205 -9.16 -3.06 -1.01
CA GLY A 205 -9.88 -3.24 0.24
C GLY A 205 -10.28 -1.92 0.87
N ARG A 206 -10.41 -1.92 2.20
CA ARG A 206 -10.66 -0.71 2.96
C ARG A 206 -9.42 0.19 2.92
N PRO A 207 -9.53 1.48 2.52
CA PRO A 207 -8.43 2.41 2.63
C PRO A 207 -7.91 2.51 4.07
N GLU A 208 -6.63 2.83 4.21
CA GLU A 208 -6.03 3.13 5.50
C GLU A 208 -6.82 4.25 6.20
N LYS A 209 -6.97 4.13 7.52
CA LYS A 209 -7.69 5.09 8.34
C LYS A 209 -6.80 5.64 9.45
N ALA A 210 -6.41 6.90 9.32
CA ALA A 210 -5.67 7.65 10.32
C ALA A 210 -6.49 8.77 11.02
N GLY A 211 -7.81 8.85 10.76
CA GLY A 211 -8.65 9.90 11.34
C GLY A 211 -8.97 9.68 12.83
N ASP A 212 -9.08 10.77 13.60
CA ASP A 212 -9.33 10.70 15.05
C ASP A 212 -10.59 9.87 15.41
N ARG A 213 -10.54 9.21 16.56
CA ARG A 213 -11.72 8.60 17.17
C ARG A 213 -12.64 9.68 17.74
N LYS A 214 -13.71 10.00 17.01
CA LYS A 214 -14.75 10.96 17.43
C LYS A 214 -16.03 10.21 17.81
N MET A 215 -16.60 10.55 18.96
CA MET A 215 -17.98 10.18 19.28
C MET A 215 -18.95 10.85 18.29
N LYS A 216 -20.12 10.24 18.09
CA LYS A 216 -21.26 10.86 17.39
C LYS A 216 -22.36 11.14 18.41
N PRO A 217 -22.64 12.41 18.76
CA PRO A 217 -21.97 13.64 18.33
C PRO A 217 -20.61 13.84 19.02
N LYS A 218 -19.81 14.78 18.51
CA LYS A 218 -18.50 15.14 19.09
C LYS A 218 -18.70 15.63 20.52
N VAL A 219 -17.99 15.03 21.46
CA VAL A 219 -17.98 15.37 22.89
C VAL A 219 -16.54 15.74 23.25
N HIS A 220 -16.38 16.77 24.08
CA HIS A 220 -15.10 17.18 24.65
C HIS A 220 -14.99 16.76 26.12
N MET A 221 -16.11 16.63 26.83
CA MET A 221 -16.14 16.20 28.24
C MET A 221 -17.34 15.33 28.61
N LEU A 222 -17.17 14.47 29.60
CA LEU A 222 -18.23 13.62 30.18
C LEU A 222 -18.93 14.33 31.35
N PHE A 223 -19.57 15.46 31.09
CA PHE A 223 -20.40 16.18 32.06
C PHE A 223 -21.84 16.38 31.53
N PRO A 224 -22.87 16.09 32.33
CA PRO A 224 -24.26 16.09 31.87
C PRO A 224 -24.79 17.51 31.75
N LEU A 225 -25.03 17.99 30.53
CA LEU A 225 -25.66 19.29 30.23
C LEU A 225 -27.17 19.19 29.97
N GLU A 226 -27.74 17.99 30.04
CA GLU A 226 -29.14 17.70 29.75
C GLU A 226 -29.58 18.32 28.41
N ASN A 227 -30.73 18.98 28.36
CA ASN A 227 -31.21 19.67 27.16
C ASN A 227 -30.69 21.12 27.05
N LEU A 228 -29.98 21.63 28.06
CA LEU A 228 -29.56 23.03 28.11
C LEU A 228 -28.46 23.36 27.10
N GLY A 229 -27.63 22.37 26.75
CA GLY A 229 -26.64 22.49 25.69
C GLY A 229 -27.20 22.42 24.27
N GLU A 230 -28.52 22.25 24.11
CA GLU A 230 -29.25 22.15 22.83
C GLU A 230 -28.68 21.05 21.89
N ALA A 231 -28.90 21.16 20.58
CA ALA A 231 -28.47 20.18 19.58
C ALA A 231 -26.94 19.97 19.56
N ARG A 232 -26.17 21.02 19.88
CA ARG A 232 -24.70 20.99 19.85
C ARG A 232 -24.06 20.56 21.17
N ARG A 233 -24.85 20.40 22.23
CA ARG A 233 -24.43 20.09 23.61
C ARG A 233 -23.36 21.04 24.12
N LEU A 234 -23.51 22.34 23.83
CA LEU A 234 -22.51 23.35 24.17
C LEU A 234 -22.63 23.79 25.62
N LEU A 235 -21.49 23.87 26.31
CA LEU A 235 -21.40 24.41 27.67
C LEU A 235 -21.87 25.87 27.74
N SER A 236 -21.54 26.68 26.73
CA SER A 236 -21.97 28.08 26.63
C SER A 236 -23.49 28.25 26.54
N ASN A 237 -24.19 27.38 25.82
CA ASN A 237 -25.65 27.39 25.76
C ASN A 237 -26.24 26.95 27.10
N ALA A 238 -25.63 25.95 27.74
CA ALA A 238 -26.07 25.48 29.05
C ALA A 238 -25.98 26.59 30.12
N LEU A 239 -24.91 27.38 30.13
CA LEU A 239 -24.76 28.52 31.04
C LEU A 239 -25.88 29.55 30.85
N LYS A 240 -26.19 29.94 29.61
CA LYS A 240 -27.26 30.90 29.28
C LYS A 240 -28.65 30.40 29.66
N ASN A 241 -28.91 29.11 29.41
CA ASN A 241 -30.23 28.51 29.58
C ASN A 241 -30.49 27.98 31.01
N SER A 242 -29.45 27.89 31.87
CA SER A 242 -29.57 27.29 33.21
C SER A 242 -30.28 28.17 34.25
N SER A 243 -30.48 29.47 34.01
CA SER A 243 -31.06 30.41 34.98
C SER A 243 -30.47 30.27 36.40
N GLY A 244 -29.18 29.93 36.51
CA GLY A 244 -28.45 29.74 37.77
C GLY A 244 -28.20 28.27 38.17
N SER A 245 -29.16 27.36 37.97
CA SER A 245 -28.96 25.94 38.30
C SER A 245 -29.93 25.01 37.56
N TYR A 246 -29.56 23.73 37.38
CA TYR A 246 -30.42 22.75 36.73
C TYR A 246 -30.28 21.34 37.31
N GLU A 247 -31.32 20.53 37.15
CA GLU A 247 -31.33 19.15 37.65
C GLU A 247 -30.61 18.20 36.69
N ALA A 248 -29.64 17.44 37.21
CA ALA A 248 -28.96 16.37 36.49
C ALA A 248 -28.76 15.14 37.38
N GLU A 249 -28.66 13.97 36.76
CA GLU A 249 -28.38 12.71 37.47
C GLU A 249 -26.88 12.38 37.42
N PHE A 250 -26.22 12.40 38.58
CA PHE A 250 -24.79 12.13 38.72
C PHE A 250 -24.49 11.49 40.09
N LEU A 251 -23.27 10.94 40.25
CA LEU A 251 -22.75 10.53 41.55
C LEU A 251 -22.50 11.77 42.41
N ALA A 252 -23.36 12.00 43.40
CA ALA A 252 -23.18 13.10 44.32
C ALA A 252 -21.95 12.86 45.20
N ARG A 253 -21.28 13.97 45.56
CA ARG A 253 -20.16 13.96 46.50
C ARG A 253 -20.39 15.02 47.56
N ARG A 254 -20.25 14.67 48.83
CA ARG A 254 -20.47 15.56 49.97
C ARG A 254 -19.15 16.20 50.39
N CYS A 255 -19.14 17.52 50.49
CA CYS A 255 -17.97 18.27 50.95
C CYS A 255 -17.74 18.10 52.46
N SER A 256 -16.50 17.86 52.88
CA SER A 256 -16.14 17.75 54.30
C SER A 256 -16.13 19.10 55.04
N GLY A 257 -15.95 20.21 54.33
CA GLY A 257 -15.87 21.55 54.92
C GLY A 257 -17.22 22.26 55.07
N CYS A 258 -18.01 22.35 53.99
CA CYS A 258 -19.29 23.08 53.97
C CYS A 258 -20.53 22.20 53.78
N ASN A 259 -20.36 20.86 53.74
CA ASN A 259 -21.43 19.88 53.61
C ASN A 259 -22.26 19.95 52.31
N SER A 260 -21.87 20.79 51.34
CA SER A 260 -22.53 20.87 50.02
C SER A 260 -22.40 19.56 49.24
N GLU A 261 -23.46 19.13 48.55
CA GLU A 261 -23.42 18.00 47.61
C GLU A 261 -23.12 18.49 46.19
N VAL A 262 -22.02 18.05 45.58
CA VAL A 262 -21.55 18.50 44.26
C VAL A 262 -21.09 17.33 43.37
N PRO A 263 -21.07 17.50 42.03
CA PRO A 263 -20.65 16.44 41.10
C PRO A 263 -19.12 16.24 40.99
N VAL A 264 -18.31 17.00 41.72
CA VAL A 264 -16.85 17.09 41.52
C VAL A 264 -16.03 16.78 42.79
N PRO A 265 -14.78 16.25 42.67
CA PRO A 265 -13.94 15.86 43.82
C PRO A 265 -13.48 16.99 44.74
N THR A 266 -13.57 18.24 44.27
CA THR A 266 -13.18 19.44 45.04
C THR A 266 -14.37 20.38 45.09
N CYS A 267 -14.76 20.80 46.29
CA CYS A 267 -15.90 21.70 46.47
C CYS A 267 -15.64 23.04 45.76
N PRO A 268 -16.53 23.50 44.87
CA PRO A 268 -16.37 24.79 44.18
C PRO A 268 -16.52 25.99 45.12
N TYR A 269 -17.18 25.82 46.27
CA TYR A 269 -17.50 26.91 47.20
C TYR A 269 -16.40 27.14 48.26
N CYS A 270 -15.85 26.07 48.85
CA CYS A 270 -14.87 26.19 49.94
C CYS A 270 -13.50 25.51 49.64
N GLY A 271 -13.36 24.83 48.51
CA GLY A 271 -12.10 24.18 48.11
C GLY A 271 -11.73 22.88 48.85
N SER A 272 -12.51 22.45 49.85
CA SER A 272 -12.27 21.18 50.57
C SER A 272 -12.55 19.94 49.70
N HIS A 273 -11.99 18.79 50.08
CA HIS A 273 -12.24 17.51 49.41
C HIS A 273 -13.70 17.04 49.60
N THR A 274 -14.21 16.27 48.63
CA THR A 274 -15.57 15.73 48.67
C THR A 274 -15.54 14.20 48.68
N GLU A 275 -16.38 13.58 49.49
CA GLU A 275 -16.52 12.12 49.61
C GLU A 275 -17.74 11.64 48.80
N GLU A 276 -17.60 10.48 48.15
CA GLU A 276 -18.67 9.91 47.32
C GLU A 276 -19.86 9.48 48.17
N THR A 277 -21.05 9.81 47.72
CA THR A 277 -22.29 9.34 48.33
C THR A 277 -23.03 8.42 47.36
N ASP A 278 -24.22 8.81 46.94
CA ASP A 278 -25.14 8.05 46.11
C ASP A 278 -25.37 8.75 44.77
N THR A 279 -25.74 7.94 43.76
CA THR A 279 -26.17 8.47 42.47
C THR A 279 -27.61 8.93 42.58
N LYS A 280 -27.85 10.23 42.36
CA LYS A 280 -29.17 10.83 42.51
C LYS A 280 -29.33 12.04 41.58
N LYS A 281 -30.57 12.45 41.39
CA LYS A 281 -30.89 13.72 40.73
C LYS A 281 -30.73 14.87 41.72
N ARG A 282 -29.92 15.84 41.36
CA ARG A 282 -29.64 17.04 42.15
C ARG A 282 -29.46 18.25 41.25
N SER A 283 -29.70 19.42 41.84
CA SER A 283 -29.40 20.70 41.23
C SER A 283 -27.88 20.91 41.10
N VAL A 284 -27.47 21.32 39.89
CA VAL A 284 -26.10 21.63 39.50
C VAL A 284 -26.01 23.12 39.24
N ASP A 285 -25.15 23.80 40.00
CA ASP A 285 -24.71 25.15 39.69
C ASP A 285 -23.46 25.09 38.80
N ILE A 286 -23.69 25.11 37.50
CA ILE A 286 -22.62 25.00 36.50
C ILE A 286 -21.74 26.25 36.43
N LYS A 287 -22.26 27.41 36.85
CA LYS A 287 -21.50 28.66 36.84
C LYS A 287 -20.42 28.61 37.91
N SER A 288 -20.79 28.27 39.14
CA SER A 288 -19.81 28.11 40.24
C SER A 288 -18.77 27.02 39.94
N LEU A 289 -19.18 25.93 39.30
CA LEU A 289 -18.26 24.86 38.88
C LEU A 289 -17.27 25.33 37.81
N LEU A 290 -17.75 26.08 36.81
CA LEU A 290 -16.90 26.63 35.75
C LEU A 290 -15.94 27.69 36.29
N ASP A 291 -16.43 28.63 37.10
CA ASP A 291 -15.62 29.69 37.69
C ASP A 291 -14.50 29.09 38.56
N SER A 292 -14.82 28.04 39.34
CA SER A 292 -13.83 27.29 40.12
C SER A 292 -12.78 26.61 39.22
N ALA A 293 -13.20 25.98 38.12
CA ALA A 293 -12.30 25.31 37.17
C ALA A 293 -11.37 26.31 36.45
N LEU A 294 -11.92 27.41 35.94
CA LEU A 294 -11.15 28.46 35.27
C LEU A 294 -10.15 29.13 36.22
N LYS A 295 -10.55 29.38 37.46
CA LYS A 295 -9.65 29.93 38.50
C LYS A 295 -8.46 28.99 38.78
N LYS A 296 -8.69 27.67 38.84
CA LYS A 296 -7.60 26.69 39.04
C LYS A 296 -6.65 26.62 37.85
N LEU A 297 -7.19 26.70 36.63
CA LEU A 297 -6.41 26.62 35.40
C LEU A 297 -5.76 27.96 35.01
N SER A 298 -6.11 29.07 35.69
CA SER A 298 -5.70 30.43 35.33
C SER A 298 -6.10 30.80 33.89
N ILE A 299 -7.28 30.36 33.45
CA ILE A 299 -7.82 30.63 32.12
C ILE A 299 -8.83 31.78 32.20
N ASP A 300 -8.70 32.73 31.27
CA ASP A 300 -9.65 33.84 31.10
C ASP A 300 -10.99 33.34 30.54
N PRO A 301 -12.14 33.60 31.19
CA PRO A 301 -13.47 33.23 30.69
C PRO A 301 -13.74 33.65 29.25
N ASP A 302 -13.18 34.79 28.80
CA ASP A 302 -13.40 35.33 27.46
C ASP A 302 -12.63 34.57 26.37
N LYS A 303 -11.63 33.75 26.74
CA LYS A 303 -10.82 32.94 25.82
C LYS A 303 -11.26 31.49 25.71
N MET A 304 -12.44 31.15 26.24
CA MET A 304 -12.92 29.78 26.31
C MET A 304 -13.30 29.22 24.92
N PRO A 305 -12.71 28.10 24.47
CA PRO A 305 -13.11 27.45 23.22
C PRO A 305 -14.52 26.82 23.35
N PRO A 306 -15.20 26.52 22.22
CA PRO A 306 -16.50 25.87 22.26
C PRO A 306 -16.41 24.44 22.79
N VAL A 307 -16.80 24.26 24.06
CA VAL A 307 -16.78 22.97 24.76
C VAL A 307 -18.12 22.25 24.64
N LYS A 308 -18.06 20.94 24.38
CA LYS A 308 -19.23 20.07 24.24
C LYS A 308 -19.27 19.03 25.36
N GLY A 309 -20.37 18.99 26.09
CA GLY A 309 -20.65 17.98 27.11
C GLY A 309 -21.46 16.79 26.57
N VAL A 310 -21.95 15.97 27.49
CA VAL A 310 -22.90 14.90 27.18
C VAL A 310 -24.32 15.32 27.56
N LYS A 311 -25.32 14.71 26.93
CA LYS A 311 -26.73 14.91 27.34
C LYS A 311 -26.95 14.33 28.73
N LYS A 312 -26.53 13.07 28.93
CA LYS A 312 -26.62 12.33 30.19
C LYS A 312 -25.39 11.47 30.38
N LEU A 313 -25.05 11.18 31.64
CA LEU A 313 -24.05 10.19 31.97
C LEU A 313 -24.64 8.79 31.83
N ILE A 314 -23.98 7.96 31.02
CA ILE A 314 -24.37 6.56 30.76
C ILE A 314 -23.52 5.55 31.54
N SER A 315 -22.50 6.01 32.26
CA SER A 315 -21.67 5.14 33.09
C SER A 315 -22.47 4.58 34.26
N ARG A 316 -22.18 3.35 34.68
CA ARG A 316 -22.91 2.65 35.77
C ARG A 316 -23.04 3.51 37.04
N ARG A 317 -21.97 4.24 37.38
CA ARG A 317 -21.90 5.10 38.56
C ARG A 317 -22.34 6.55 38.29
N ARG A 318 -22.47 6.95 37.02
CA ARG A 318 -22.77 8.33 36.60
C ARG A 318 -21.82 9.37 37.21
N VAL A 319 -20.53 9.05 37.22
CA VAL A 319 -19.49 10.00 37.65
C VAL A 319 -19.36 11.09 36.58
N ALA A 320 -19.49 12.35 36.99
CA ALA A 320 -19.25 13.48 36.12
C ALA A 320 -17.74 13.77 36.03
N GLU A 321 -17.26 14.04 34.83
CA GLU A 321 -15.88 14.47 34.63
C GLU A 321 -15.67 15.91 35.11
N PRO A 322 -14.59 16.21 35.87
CA PRO A 322 -14.28 17.58 36.26
C PRO A 322 -14.12 18.50 35.05
N LEU A 323 -14.65 19.73 35.15
CA LEU A 323 -14.62 20.71 34.06
C LEU A 323 -13.19 21.09 33.66
N GLU A 324 -12.23 20.94 34.57
CA GLU A 324 -10.82 21.25 34.34
C GLU A 324 -10.20 20.41 33.22
N LYS A 325 -10.70 19.21 32.94
CA LYS A 325 -10.07 18.30 31.95
C LYS A 325 -10.31 18.68 30.49
N VAL A 326 -11.25 19.59 30.24
CA VAL A 326 -11.68 19.94 28.88
C VAL A 326 -10.97 21.17 28.31
N PHE A 327 -10.33 21.94 29.18
CA PHE A 327 -9.61 23.17 28.87
C PHE A 327 -8.11 22.91 28.93
#